data_AF-A0AAE4K5F9-F1
#
_entry.id   AF-A0AAE4K5F9-F1
#
_cell.length_a   1.000
_cell.length_b   1.000
_cell.length_c   1.000
_cell.angle_alpha   90.00
_cell.angle_beta   90.00
_cell.angle_gamma   90.00
#
_symmetry.space_group_name_H-M   'P 1'
#
loop_
_entity.id
_entity.type
_entity.pdbx_description
1 polymer ?
#
loop_
_entity_poly.entity_id
_entity_poly.type
_entity_poly.pdbx_seq_one_letter_code
_entity_poly.pdbx_strand_id
1 'polypeptide(L)'
;MWTVTCPSCQKFVEFHSLASTMAVCVYCRAVVDRRNQKTRGVSRMPALAKGAGPLPIGRTGCFEGRAFSIVGQRQWRAGARAWNQWWLMMQGDSLEWRLLEAGGRYAIVSRVDLEQALPRFEQLKPRMRVKLFDRSWVVSAVRDVACSGGEGEWAMARSARQRARMVDLEAGDGVLMLDYSLGDTPVLYLGKRMALEALISLPEPAAQQEPVPSHGVATHPSSEDIELSPMGSAHTSVVCYLVMSLGFYWASDFIWSMRQTWVFLLTLAAVYLPARLLKAMGEKGQAQSVLRGYALYAVIVTCVALAHQMIQAEEEDYSVSSGSSWGGSAGHK
;
A
#
# COMPACT_ATOMS: atom_id res chain seq x y z
N MET A 1 -15.16 21.48 11.56
CA MET A 1 -14.35 21.91 10.40
C MET A 1 -14.28 23.44 10.39
N TRP A 2 -13.10 23.99 10.13
CA TRP A 2 -12.86 25.44 10.12
C TRP A 2 -12.02 25.82 8.90
N THR A 3 -12.20 27.02 8.37
CA THR A 3 -11.51 27.45 7.14
C THR A 3 -10.70 28.72 7.38
N VAL A 4 -9.49 28.75 6.82
CA VAL A 4 -8.60 29.93 6.85
C VAL A 4 -8.24 30.31 5.42
N THR A 5 -8.21 31.61 5.13
CA THR A 5 -7.72 32.12 3.85
C THR A 5 -6.20 32.03 3.79
N CYS A 6 -5.64 31.36 2.80
CA CYS A 6 -4.20 31.26 2.62
C CYS A 6 -3.60 32.65 2.34
N PRO A 7 -2.66 33.17 3.15
CA PRO A 7 -2.08 34.49 2.92
C PRO A 7 -1.22 34.58 1.67
N SER A 8 -0.83 33.44 1.08
CA SER A 8 0.01 33.39 -0.13
C SER A 8 -0.79 33.33 -1.44
N CYS A 9 -1.94 32.68 -1.48
CA CYS A 9 -2.71 32.49 -2.72
C CYS A 9 -4.20 32.84 -2.61
N GLN A 10 -4.64 33.28 -1.42
CA GLN A 10 -6.00 33.72 -1.12
C GLN A 10 -7.10 32.65 -1.27
N LYS A 11 -6.73 31.39 -1.53
CA LYS A 11 -7.66 30.27 -1.51
C LYS A 11 -7.90 29.76 -0.09
N PHE A 12 -9.07 29.16 0.11
CA PHE A 12 -9.47 28.55 1.36
C PHE A 12 -8.64 27.30 1.68
N VAL A 13 -8.23 27.19 2.94
CA VAL A 13 -7.53 26.04 3.52
C VAL A 13 -8.37 25.52 4.67
N GLU A 14 -8.73 24.26 4.57
CA GLU A 14 -9.60 23.58 5.51
C GLU A 14 -8.79 22.94 6.64
N PHE A 15 -9.34 23.04 7.84
CA PHE A 15 -8.87 22.38 9.04
C PHE A 15 -9.98 21.46 9.57
N HIS A 16 -9.69 20.18 9.69
CA HIS A 16 -10.66 19.18 10.14
C HIS A 16 -10.70 19.15 11.67
N SER A 17 -9.53 19.21 12.31
CA SER A 17 -9.39 19.25 13.76
C SER A 17 -9.23 20.66 14.34
N LEU A 18 -9.95 20.92 15.44
CA LEU A 18 -9.78 22.12 16.27
C LEU A 18 -8.45 22.12 17.06
N ALA A 19 -7.71 21.03 17.08
CA ALA A 19 -6.38 20.98 17.66
C ALA A 19 -5.27 21.36 16.66
N SER A 20 -5.55 21.31 15.36
CA SER A 20 -4.59 21.64 14.30
C SER A 20 -4.12 23.09 14.38
N THR A 21 -2.82 23.30 14.54
CA THR A 21 -2.23 24.64 14.50
C THR A 21 -1.78 25.03 13.10
N MET A 22 -1.50 24.07 12.24
CA MET A 22 -0.97 24.30 10.90
C MET A 22 -1.59 23.38 9.85
N ALA A 23 -1.67 23.86 8.61
CA ALA A 23 -2.07 23.08 7.45
C ALA A 23 -1.29 23.47 6.19
N VAL A 24 -1.07 22.52 5.29
CA VAL A 24 -0.48 22.77 3.97
C VAL A 24 -1.57 23.14 2.99
N CYS A 25 -1.49 24.34 2.41
CA CYS A 25 -2.41 24.75 1.35
C CYS A 25 -2.25 23.83 0.13
N VAL A 26 -3.32 23.12 -0.26
CA VAL A 26 -3.30 22.19 -1.40
C VAL A 26 -2.98 22.87 -2.74
N TYR A 27 -3.28 24.16 -2.85
CA TYR A 27 -3.11 24.90 -4.11
C TYR A 27 -1.71 25.48 -4.34
N CYS A 28 -1.06 25.96 -3.28
CA CYS A 28 0.23 26.66 -3.40
C CYS A 28 1.31 26.14 -2.44
N ARG A 29 0.97 25.14 -1.61
CA ARG A 29 1.84 24.47 -0.64
C ARG A 29 2.39 25.35 0.48
N ALA A 30 1.86 26.57 0.65
CA ALA A 30 2.19 27.40 1.81
C ALA A 30 1.73 26.73 3.11
N VAL A 31 2.56 26.74 4.15
CA VAL A 31 2.24 26.20 5.49
C VAL A 31 1.47 27.23 6.32
N VAL A 32 0.14 27.21 6.21
CA VAL A 32 -0.74 28.16 6.89
C VAL A 32 -0.76 27.89 8.39
N ASP A 33 -0.54 28.94 9.18
CA ASP A 33 -0.68 28.91 10.64
C ASP A 33 -2.05 29.47 11.02
N ARG A 34 -2.84 28.67 11.74
CA ARG A 34 -4.18 29.04 12.16
C ARG A 34 -4.19 30.31 13.02
N ARG A 35 -3.18 30.50 13.87
CA ARG A 35 -3.10 31.58 14.85
C ARG A 35 -2.52 32.87 14.26
N ASN A 36 -1.83 32.79 13.12
CA ASN A 36 -1.19 33.95 12.50
C ASN A 36 -1.44 34.01 10.99
N GLN A 37 -2.63 34.48 10.63
CA GLN A 37 -3.12 34.55 9.25
C GLN A 37 -2.67 35.81 8.49
N LYS A 38 -1.98 36.74 9.17
CA LYS A 38 -1.64 38.06 8.60
C LYS A 38 -0.27 38.11 7.92
N THR A 39 0.56 37.09 8.08
CA THR A 39 1.94 37.10 7.55
C THR A 39 2.00 36.61 6.10
N ARG A 40 2.40 37.51 5.19
CA ARG A 40 2.84 37.14 3.83
C ARG A 40 4.27 36.57 3.91
N GLY A 41 4.65 35.70 2.97
CA GLY A 41 5.98 35.07 2.94
C GLY A 41 6.10 33.78 3.77
N VAL A 42 5.03 32.97 3.78
CA VAL A 42 5.00 31.69 4.50
C VAL A 42 5.86 30.64 3.80
N SER A 43 6.64 29.87 4.59
CA SER A 43 7.41 28.72 4.09
C SER A 43 6.53 27.75 3.29
N ARG A 44 7.01 27.31 2.12
CA ARG A 44 6.33 26.30 1.31
C ARG A 44 6.80 24.91 1.71
N MET A 45 5.86 24.00 1.90
CA MET A 45 6.13 22.59 2.18
C MET A 45 6.47 21.88 0.87
N PRO A 46 7.61 21.20 0.73
CA PRO A 46 7.88 20.36 -0.43
C PRO A 46 6.82 19.25 -0.57
N ALA A 47 6.58 18.79 -1.80
CA ALA A 47 5.72 17.64 -2.04
C ALA A 47 6.32 16.38 -1.42
N LEU A 48 5.47 15.44 -1.02
CA LEU A 48 5.92 14.11 -0.62
C LEU A 48 6.65 13.46 -1.80
N ALA A 49 7.77 12.80 -1.52
CA ALA A 49 8.47 12.03 -2.55
C ALA A 49 7.61 10.83 -3.00
N LYS A 50 7.85 10.34 -4.23
CA LYS A 50 7.23 9.10 -4.70
C LYS A 50 7.51 7.97 -3.70
N GLY A 51 6.48 7.23 -3.33
CA GLY A 51 6.59 6.13 -2.36
C GLY A 51 6.60 6.57 -0.89
N ALA A 52 6.01 7.72 -0.53
CA ALA A 52 5.84 8.17 0.86
C ALA A 52 4.87 7.30 1.70
N GLY A 53 4.67 6.03 1.34
CA GLY A 53 3.72 5.13 1.99
C GLY A 53 2.35 5.11 1.30
N PRO A 54 1.55 4.06 1.55
CA PRO A 54 0.30 3.78 0.82
C PRO A 54 -0.94 4.42 1.46
N LEU A 55 -0.76 5.27 2.48
CA LEU A 55 -1.86 5.78 3.30
C LEU A 55 -2.10 7.26 3.00
N PRO A 56 -3.14 7.59 2.19
CA PRO A 56 -3.45 8.97 1.84
C PRO A 56 -4.14 9.72 3.00
N ILE A 57 -4.12 11.05 2.93
CA ILE A 57 -4.98 11.91 3.76
C ILE A 57 -6.46 11.57 3.49
N GLY A 58 -7.28 11.67 4.52
CA GLY A 58 -8.69 11.33 4.49
C GLY A 58 -8.96 9.84 4.73
N ARG A 59 -7.94 8.97 4.65
CA ARG A 59 -8.11 7.55 4.96
C ARG A 59 -8.59 7.39 6.40
N THR A 60 -9.56 6.52 6.56
CA THR A 60 -10.17 6.20 7.85
C THR A 60 -9.78 4.79 8.29
N GLY A 61 -9.99 4.51 9.58
CA GLY A 61 -9.70 3.20 10.13
C GLY A 61 -10.18 3.05 11.58
N CYS A 62 -9.89 1.90 12.18
CA CYS A 62 -10.12 1.62 13.60
C CYS A 62 -8.82 1.10 14.25
N PHE A 63 -8.48 1.62 15.42
CA PHE A 63 -7.38 1.15 16.26
C PHE A 63 -7.88 0.92 17.68
N GLU A 64 -7.73 -0.31 18.20
CA GLU A 64 -8.21 -0.70 19.53
C GLU A 64 -9.67 -0.28 19.81
N GLY A 65 -10.55 -0.47 18.82
CA GLY A 65 -11.98 -0.11 18.92
C GLY A 65 -12.30 1.37 18.69
N ARG A 66 -11.30 2.22 18.48
CA ARG A 66 -11.48 3.66 18.22
C ARG A 66 -11.32 3.98 16.74
N ALA A 67 -12.36 4.59 16.15
CA ALA A 67 -12.29 5.11 14.79
C ALA A 67 -11.30 6.28 14.69
N PHE A 68 -10.58 6.33 13.58
CA PHE A 68 -9.63 7.38 13.26
C PHE A 68 -9.72 7.80 11.80
N SER A 69 -9.23 9.01 11.52
CA SER A 69 -8.97 9.49 10.16
C SER A 69 -7.58 10.11 10.08
N ILE A 70 -6.91 9.91 8.94
CA ILE A 70 -5.61 10.51 8.66
C ILE A 70 -5.84 11.94 8.19
N VAL A 71 -5.34 12.92 8.93
CA VAL A 71 -5.55 14.35 8.60
C VAL A 71 -4.27 15.04 8.14
N GLY A 72 -3.10 14.46 8.41
CA GLY A 72 -1.83 15.03 8.00
C GLY A 72 -0.76 13.98 7.78
N GLN A 73 0.19 14.27 6.90
CA GLN A 73 1.34 13.43 6.61
C GLN A 73 2.59 14.28 6.52
N ARG A 74 3.70 13.72 6.99
CA ARG A 74 5.03 14.29 6.82
C ARG A 74 6.05 13.20 6.51
N GLN A 75 7.00 13.58 5.67
CA GLN A 75 8.18 12.78 5.39
C GLN A 75 9.43 13.45 5.96
N TRP A 76 10.21 12.65 6.65
CA TRP A 76 11.49 13.00 7.22
C TRP A 76 12.60 12.27 6.50
N ARG A 77 13.75 12.91 6.32
CA ARG A 77 14.92 12.30 5.65
C ARG A 77 16.23 12.58 6.37
N ALA A 78 17.13 11.60 6.28
CA ALA A 78 18.54 11.72 6.59
C ALA A 78 19.32 10.92 5.54
N GLY A 79 19.99 11.63 4.61
CA GLY A 79 20.62 11.03 3.44
C GLY A 79 19.61 10.28 2.56
N ALA A 80 19.89 9.00 2.29
CA ALA A 80 19.05 8.14 1.48
C ALA A 80 17.83 7.55 2.22
N ARG A 81 17.78 7.67 3.56
CA ARG A 81 16.72 7.08 4.37
C ARG A 81 15.56 8.07 4.53
N ALA A 82 14.34 7.57 4.40
CA ALA A 82 13.11 8.31 4.56
C ALA A 82 12.21 7.63 5.59
N TRP A 83 11.39 8.43 6.27
CA TRP A 83 10.43 7.99 7.26
C TRP A 83 9.17 8.80 7.14
N ASN A 84 8.04 8.13 7.26
CA ASN A 84 6.75 8.78 7.13
C ASN A 84 6.06 8.80 8.50
N GLN A 85 5.38 9.89 8.75
CA GLN A 85 4.61 10.10 9.97
C GLN A 85 3.28 10.72 9.59
N TRP A 86 2.20 10.16 10.11
CA TRP A 86 0.85 10.70 9.92
C TRP A 86 0.27 11.17 11.25
N TRP A 87 -0.61 12.14 11.18
CA TRP A 87 -1.45 12.60 12.28
C TRP A 87 -2.82 11.95 12.16
N LEU A 88 -3.25 11.32 13.25
CA LEU A 88 -4.53 10.63 13.32
C LEU A 88 -5.48 11.48 14.15
N MET A 89 -6.64 11.79 13.58
CA MET A 89 -7.76 12.37 14.29
C MET A 89 -8.65 11.23 14.79
N MET A 90 -8.61 10.97 16.09
CA MET A 90 -9.55 10.10 16.78
C MET A 90 -10.78 10.90 17.23
N GLN A 91 -11.91 10.24 17.51
CA GLN A 91 -13.07 10.93 18.11
C GLN A 91 -12.69 11.60 19.44
N GLY A 92 -13.06 12.87 19.59
CA GLY A 92 -12.84 13.67 20.81
C GLY A 92 -11.40 14.13 21.06
N ASP A 93 -10.50 13.95 20.08
CA ASP A 93 -9.05 14.00 20.33
C ASP A 93 -8.37 15.32 19.92
N SER A 94 -7.24 15.60 20.56
CA SER A 94 -6.37 16.77 20.46
C SER A 94 -5.26 16.63 19.40
N LEU A 95 -5.40 15.68 18.45
CA LEU A 95 -4.34 15.28 17.51
C LEU A 95 -3.06 14.77 18.19
N GLU A 96 -3.25 13.99 19.25
CA GLU A 96 -2.14 13.39 20.00
C GLU A 96 -1.71 12.02 19.46
N TRP A 97 -2.46 11.47 18.51
CA TRP A 97 -2.19 10.18 17.88
C TRP A 97 -1.39 10.34 16.59
N ARG A 98 -0.39 9.47 16.43
CA ARG A 98 0.51 9.43 15.29
C ARG A 98 0.62 8.01 14.77
N LEU A 99 0.65 7.88 13.44
CA LEU A 99 1.11 6.67 12.79
C LEU A 99 2.56 6.89 12.34
N LEU A 100 3.41 5.93 12.63
CA LEU A 100 4.84 5.97 12.31
C LEU A 100 5.13 4.89 11.27
N GLU A 101 5.93 5.20 10.25
CA GLU A 101 6.46 4.22 9.30
C GLU A 101 7.97 4.32 9.16
N ALA A 102 8.62 3.15 9.25
CA ALA A 102 10.05 3.03 9.04
C ALA A 102 10.43 1.69 8.37
N GLY A 103 10.62 1.74 7.05
CA GLY A 103 11.02 0.58 6.27
C GLY A 103 9.89 -0.45 6.19
N GLY A 104 8.66 0.00 5.95
CA GLY A 104 7.46 -0.84 5.84
C GLY A 104 6.91 -1.35 7.18
N ARG A 105 7.52 -0.98 8.30
CA ARG A 105 7.01 -1.28 9.64
C ARG A 105 6.20 -0.11 10.15
N TYR A 106 4.99 -0.41 10.65
CA TYR A 106 4.05 0.58 11.11
C TYR A 106 3.82 0.47 12.62
N ALA A 107 3.57 1.62 13.25
CA ALA A 107 3.16 1.68 14.64
C ALA A 107 2.23 2.86 14.87
N ILE A 108 1.14 2.63 15.60
CA ILE A 108 0.31 3.72 16.11
C ILE A 108 0.76 4.02 17.53
N VAL A 109 1.02 5.31 17.80
CA VAL A 109 1.43 5.82 19.10
C VAL A 109 0.58 7.02 19.49
N SER A 110 0.32 7.18 20.78
CA SER A 110 -0.35 8.35 21.33
C SER A 110 0.58 9.07 22.30
N ARG A 111 0.39 10.37 22.46
CA ARG A 111 1.08 11.12 23.50
C ARG A 111 0.73 10.52 24.87
N VAL A 112 1.74 10.42 25.73
CA VAL A 112 1.56 10.04 27.13
C VAL A 112 2.44 10.94 27.98
N ASP A 113 1.91 11.37 29.12
CA ASP A 113 2.72 12.05 30.12
C ASP A 113 3.31 11.02 31.08
N LEU A 114 4.54 11.26 31.52
CA LEU A 114 5.24 10.38 32.44
C LEU A 114 5.95 11.24 33.47
N GLU A 115 5.62 11.03 34.75
CA GLU A 115 6.24 11.67 35.90
C GLU A 115 7.60 11.01 36.24
N GLN A 116 8.44 10.86 35.23
CA GLN A 116 9.80 10.35 35.35
C GLN A 116 10.72 11.27 34.53
N ALA A 117 11.94 11.52 35.02
CA ALA A 117 12.94 12.20 34.22
C ALA A 117 13.25 11.40 32.94
N LEU A 118 13.02 12.04 31.78
CA LEU A 118 13.32 11.47 30.48
C LEU A 118 14.80 11.73 30.11
N PRO A 119 15.48 10.76 29.46
CA PRO A 119 16.87 10.91 29.07
C PRO A 119 17.05 12.04 28.05
N ARG A 120 18.22 12.69 28.07
CA ARG A 120 18.59 13.67 27.04
C ARG A 120 18.93 12.95 25.73
N PHE A 121 18.73 13.63 24.60
CA PHE A 121 18.99 13.07 23.28
C PHE A 121 20.43 12.52 23.15
N GLU A 122 21.42 13.24 23.66
CA GLU A 122 22.84 12.93 23.56
C GLU A 122 23.25 11.69 24.38
N GLN A 123 22.43 11.29 25.34
CA GLN A 123 22.65 10.10 26.17
C GLN A 123 22.20 8.81 25.46
N LEU A 124 21.32 8.93 24.46
CA LEU A 124 20.68 7.79 23.81
C LEU A 124 21.50 7.33 22.60
N LYS A 125 21.81 6.03 22.57
CA LYS A 125 22.49 5.37 21.44
C LYS A 125 21.72 4.11 21.02
N PRO A 126 21.74 3.73 19.74
CA PRO A 126 21.14 2.47 19.30
C PRO A 126 21.60 1.28 20.14
N ARG A 127 20.69 0.33 20.38
CA ARG A 127 20.86 -0.88 21.22
C ARG A 127 21.01 -0.64 22.72
N MET A 128 21.04 0.60 23.18
CA MET A 128 21.04 0.89 24.62
C MET A 128 19.70 0.46 25.24
N ARG A 129 19.73 0.00 26.50
CA ARG A 129 18.51 -0.27 27.27
C ARG A 129 18.16 0.92 28.16
N VAL A 130 16.89 1.29 28.20
CA VAL A 130 16.36 2.39 29.01
C VAL A 130 15.17 1.87 29.80
N LYS A 131 15.10 2.17 31.09
CA LYS A 131 13.94 1.81 31.93
C LYS A 131 12.94 2.97 31.97
N LEU A 132 11.75 2.76 31.41
CA LEU A 132 10.62 3.70 31.39
C LEU A 132 9.33 2.91 31.65
N PHE A 133 8.38 3.47 32.42
CA PHE A 133 7.14 2.79 32.82
C PHE A 133 7.38 1.43 33.49
N ASP A 134 8.40 1.34 34.34
CA ASP A 134 8.87 0.09 34.95
C ASP A 134 9.22 -1.06 33.98
N ARG A 135 9.33 -0.76 32.69
CA ARG A 135 9.69 -1.69 31.63
C ARG A 135 11.06 -1.35 31.05
N SER A 136 11.81 -2.37 30.67
CA SER A 136 13.05 -2.18 29.90
C SER A 136 12.74 -2.06 28.42
N TRP A 137 13.19 -0.96 27.82
CA TRP A 137 13.07 -0.64 26.40
C TRP A 137 14.43 -0.68 25.73
N VAL A 138 14.50 -1.08 24.46
CA VAL A 138 15.73 -1.05 23.66
C VAL A 138 15.62 0.08 22.65
N VAL A 139 16.63 0.96 22.59
CA VAL A 139 16.72 2.01 21.58
C VAL A 139 16.90 1.38 20.20
N SER A 140 15.87 1.43 19.36
CA SER A 140 15.88 0.84 18.02
C SER A 140 16.43 1.82 16.98
N ALA A 141 16.22 3.12 17.15
CA ALA A 141 16.73 4.15 16.26
C ALA A 141 16.94 5.48 16.98
N VAL A 142 18.04 6.17 16.66
CA VAL A 142 18.31 7.57 17.03
C VAL A 142 18.38 8.38 15.75
N ARG A 143 17.59 9.44 15.64
CA ARG A 143 17.33 10.14 14.37
C ARG A 143 17.52 11.64 14.56
N ASP A 144 18.33 12.22 13.69
CA ASP A 144 18.35 13.66 13.42
C ASP A 144 18.01 13.83 11.93
N VAL A 145 16.83 14.36 11.66
CA VAL A 145 16.20 14.32 10.33
C VAL A 145 15.73 15.69 9.90
N ALA A 146 15.75 15.93 8.60
CA ALA A 146 15.16 17.11 7.97
C ALA A 146 13.80 16.78 7.36
N CYS A 147 12.88 17.75 7.39
CA CYS A 147 11.60 17.64 6.70
C CYS A 147 11.84 17.66 5.19
N SER A 148 11.37 16.64 4.49
CA SER A 148 11.51 16.53 3.03
C SER A 148 10.20 16.65 2.27
N GLY A 149 9.06 16.66 2.98
CA GLY A 149 7.76 16.90 2.38
C GLY A 149 6.61 16.67 3.36
N GLY A 150 5.42 17.13 2.99
CA GLY A 150 4.24 16.94 3.83
C GLY A 150 2.97 17.54 3.23
N GLU A 151 1.84 17.15 3.82
CA GLU A 151 0.51 17.57 3.43
C GLU A 151 -0.48 17.44 4.59
N GLY A 152 -1.69 17.97 4.40
CA GLY A 152 -2.74 17.99 5.41
C GLY A 152 -2.43 18.93 6.58
N GLU A 153 -2.93 18.58 7.76
CA GLU A 153 -2.89 19.40 8.97
C GLU A 153 -2.20 18.72 10.15
N TRP A 154 -1.61 19.53 11.04
CA TRP A 154 -0.83 19.04 12.17
C TRP A 154 -0.95 19.96 13.40
N ALA A 155 -0.82 19.37 14.58
CA ALA A 155 -0.67 20.09 15.85
C ALA A 155 0.82 20.19 16.21
N MET A 156 1.51 21.21 15.71
CA MET A 156 2.93 21.43 16.06
C MET A 156 3.36 22.90 15.97
N ALA A 157 4.41 23.25 16.72
CA ALA A 157 4.99 24.59 16.72
C ALA A 157 5.82 24.87 15.46
N ARG A 158 6.03 26.16 15.17
CA ARG A 158 6.78 26.65 14.01
C ARG A 158 8.26 26.27 14.00
N SER A 159 8.88 26.09 15.18
CA SER A 159 10.27 25.64 15.33
C SER A 159 10.51 24.24 14.75
N ALA A 160 9.53 23.34 14.89
CA ALA A 160 9.63 21.95 14.44
C ALA A 160 9.32 21.75 12.93
N ARG A 161 9.41 22.81 12.12
CA ARG A 161 9.06 22.75 10.68
C ARG A 161 10.12 22.09 9.81
N GLN A 162 11.39 22.24 10.15
CA GLN A 162 12.48 21.90 9.24
C GLN A 162 13.33 20.72 9.67
N ARG A 163 13.49 20.52 10.98
CA ARG A 163 14.29 19.43 11.53
C ARG A 163 13.61 18.87 12.76
N ALA A 164 13.89 17.61 13.03
CA ALA A 164 13.41 16.90 14.21
C ALA A 164 14.48 15.94 14.70
N ARG A 165 14.58 15.84 16.03
CA ARG A 165 15.39 14.84 16.71
C ARG A 165 14.43 13.86 17.38
N MET A 166 14.52 12.58 17.04
CA MET A 166 13.62 11.56 17.55
C MET A 166 14.39 10.32 17.96
N VAL A 167 13.93 9.64 19.00
CA VAL A 167 14.44 8.33 19.39
C VAL A 167 13.29 7.35 19.48
N ASP A 168 13.41 6.25 18.73
CA ASP A 168 12.48 5.14 18.79
C ASP A 168 13.03 4.08 19.74
N LEU A 169 12.16 3.56 20.59
CA LEU A 169 12.42 2.48 21.50
C LEU A 169 11.37 1.38 21.33
N GLU A 170 11.79 0.15 21.58
CA GLU A 170 10.96 -1.04 21.39
C GLU A 170 11.07 -1.99 22.57
N ALA A 171 9.95 -2.63 22.90
CA ALA A 171 9.86 -3.71 23.87
C ALA A 171 8.75 -4.68 23.45
N GLY A 172 9.11 -5.81 22.84
CA GLY A 172 8.14 -6.72 22.24
C GLY A 172 7.37 -6.06 21.09
N ASP A 173 6.05 -6.01 21.19
CA ASP A 173 5.14 -5.28 20.30
C ASP A 173 5.01 -3.79 20.63
N GLY A 174 5.48 -3.37 21.81
CA GLY A 174 5.46 -2.00 22.27
C GLY A 174 6.44 -1.11 21.51
N VAL A 175 5.96 0.07 21.14
CA VAL A 175 6.75 1.13 20.49
C VAL A 175 6.65 2.39 21.32
N LEU A 176 7.78 3.04 21.54
CA LEU A 176 7.88 4.30 22.26
C LEU A 176 8.72 5.25 21.42
N MET A 177 8.25 6.49 21.24
CA MET A 177 8.97 7.55 20.55
C MET A 177 9.20 8.73 21.51
N LEU A 178 10.46 9.15 21.62
CA LEU A 178 10.84 10.41 22.26
C LEU A 178 11.06 11.46 21.16
N ASP A 179 10.22 12.48 21.12
CA ASP A 179 10.27 13.57 20.13
C ASP A 179 10.86 14.84 20.76
N TYR A 180 12.10 15.18 20.40
CA TYR A 180 12.85 16.34 20.87
C TYR A 180 12.69 17.57 19.96
N SER A 181 11.66 17.60 19.10
CA SER A 181 11.48 18.70 18.15
C SER A 181 11.12 20.05 18.80
N LEU A 182 10.70 20.04 20.07
CA LEU A 182 10.31 21.25 20.80
C LEU A 182 11.39 21.75 21.78
N GLY A 183 12.44 20.97 22.04
CA GLY A 183 13.51 21.31 22.99
C GLY A 183 14.23 20.08 23.54
N ASP A 184 14.95 20.28 24.64
CA ASP A 184 15.78 19.23 25.25
C ASP A 184 14.96 18.22 26.07
N THR A 185 13.78 18.61 26.52
CA THR A 185 12.80 17.70 27.12
C THR A 185 11.92 17.11 26.01
N PRO A 186 11.95 15.79 25.78
CA PRO A 186 11.17 15.19 24.71
C PRO A 186 9.68 15.11 25.06
N VAL A 187 8.85 15.16 24.03
CA VAL A 187 7.47 14.69 24.11
C VAL A 187 7.47 13.18 23.93
N LEU A 188 6.81 12.48 24.85
CA LEU A 188 6.75 11.03 24.88
C LEU A 188 5.50 10.52 24.17
N TYR A 189 5.69 9.56 23.28
CA TYR A 189 4.63 8.84 22.60
C TYR A 189 4.78 7.35 22.86
N LEU A 190 3.68 6.67 23.17
CA LEU A 190 3.64 5.24 23.46
C LEU A 190 2.55 4.58 22.62
N GLY A 191 2.81 3.37 22.16
CA GLY A 191 1.82 2.56 21.47
C GLY A 191 2.36 1.22 21.03
N LYS A 192 1.83 0.71 19.92
CA LYS A 192 2.05 -0.67 19.47
C LYS A 192 2.30 -0.75 17.98
N ARG A 193 3.07 -1.78 17.59
CA ARG A 193 3.26 -2.13 16.19
C ARG A 193 1.95 -2.61 15.56
N MET A 194 1.82 -2.35 14.26
CA MET A 194 0.67 -2.77 13.47
C MET A 194 1.13 -3.33 12.12
N ALA A 195 0.37 -4.31 11.63
CA ALA A 195 0.49 -4.80 10.27
C ALA A 195 -0.11 -3.78 9.29
N LEU A 196 0.50 -3.62 8.12
CA LEU A 196 -0.02 -2.72 7.10
C LEU A 196 -1.38 -3.18 6.61
N GLU A 197 -1.57 -4.50 6.47
CA GLU A 197 -2.81 -5.13 6.06
C GLU A 197 -3.94 -4.70 6.99
N ALA A 198 -3.70 -4.70 8.31
CA ALA A 198 -4.66 -4.27 9.30
C ALA A 198 -4.96 -2.75 9.25
N LEU A 199 -4.10 -1.93 8.65
CA LEU A 199 -4.37 -0.50 8.39
C LEU A 199 -5.11 -0.28 7.07
N ILE A 200 -4.94 -1.21 6.12
CA ILE A 200 -5.54 -1.12 4.78
C ILE A 200 -6.93 -1.76 4.74
N SER A 201 -7.14 -2.85 5.47
CA SER A 201 -8.35 -3.68 5.49
C SER A 201 -9.44 -3.15 6.43
N LEU A 202 -9.30 -1.93 6.93
CA LEU A 202 -10.30 -1.34 7.82
C LEU A 202 -11.50 -0.94 6.97
N PRO A 203 -12.73 -1.35 7.35
CA PRO A 203 -13.92 -0.84 6.70
C PRO A 203 -13.87 0.69 6.81
N GLU A 204 -14.11 1.36 5.69
CA GLU A 204 -14.48 2.76 5.70
C GLU A 204 -15.59 2.91 6.75
N PRO A 205 -15.47 3.79 7.77
CA PRO A 205 -16.52 3.97 8.74
C PRO A 205 -17.73 4.36 7.91
N ALA A 206 -18.77 3.52 7.98
CA ALA A 206 -20.03 3.73 7.30
C ALA A 206 -20.33 5.22 7.40
N ALA A 207 -20.31 5.91 6.26
CA ALA A 207 -20.74 7.28 6.17
C ALA A 207 -22.05 7.32 6.95
N GLN A 208 -22.10 8.12 8.01
CA GLN A 208 -23.33 8.34 8.74
C GLN A 208 -24.33 8.82 7.69
N GLN A 209 -25.24 7.93 7.30
CA GLN A 209 -26.37 8.28 6.47
C GLN A 209 -27.07 9.38 7.25
N GLU A 210 -27.04 10.60 6.72
CA GLU A 210 -27.96 11.63 7.19
C GLU A 210 -29.37 11.02 7.19
N PRO A 211 -30.16 11.20 8.26
CA PRO A 211 -31.51 10.67 8.30
C PRO A 211 -32.30 11.27 7.13
N VAL A 212 -32.62 10.43 6.15
CA VAL A 212 -33.52 10.77 5.05
C VAL A 212 -34.87 11.13 5.68
N PRO A 213 -35.44 12.32 5.41
CA PRO A 213 -36.74 12.68 5.96
C PRO A 213 -37.81 11.70 5.47
N SER A 214 -38.52 11.13 6.43
CA SER A 214 -39.55 10.11 6.22
C SER A 214 -40.81 10.72 5.62
N HIS A 215 -40.91 10.81 4.31
CA HIS A 215 -42.19 10.79 3.59
C HIS A 215 -41.98 10.33 2.15
N GLY A 216 -42.42 9.10 1.85
CA GLY A 216 -42.46 8.57 0.48
C GLY A 216 -42.83 7.09 0.49
N VAL A 217 -44.00 6.78 -0.09
CA VAL A 217 -44.67 5.48 -0.12
C VAL A 217 -43.78 4.37 -0.67
N ALA A 218 -43.81 3.21 -0.01
CA ALA A 218 -43.13 1.99 -0.41
C ALA A 218 -43.67 1.46 -1.75
N THR A 219 -42.77 1.24 -2.70
CA THR A 219 -42.94 0.23 -3.74
C THR A 219 -41.72 -0.69 -3.70
N HIS A 220 -41.96 -1.96 -3.40
CA HIS A 220 -40.94 -3.01 -3.44
C HIS A 220 -40.44 -3.21 -4.87
N PRO A 221 -39.12 -3.36 -5.07
CA PRO A 221 -38.60 -4.21 -6.13
C PRO A 221 -38.04 -5.51 -5.54
N SER A 222 -38.17 -6.53 -6.37
CA SER A 222 -37.83 -7.93 -6.20
C SER A 222 -36.38 -8.22 -5.84
N SER A 223 -36.20 -9.34 -5.14
CA SER A 223 -34.94 -10.02 -4.90
C SER A 223 -34.35 -10.56 -6.20
N GLU A 224 -33.42 -9.83 -6.80
CA GLU A 224 -32.42 -10.32 -7.74
C GLU A 224 -31.31 -9.25 -7.83
N ASP A 225 -30.08 -9.67 -8.10
CA ASP A 225 -28.85 -8.88 -8.24
C ASP A 225 -28.01 -8.63 -6.96
N ILE A 226 -27.48 -9.72 -6.40
CA ILE A 226 -26.16 -9.68 -5.74
C ILE A 226 -25.10 -9.65 -6.85
N GLU A 227 -24.73 -8.46 -7.32
CA GLU A 227 -23.54 -8.27 -8.14
C GLU A 227 -22.28 -8.37 -7.28
N LEU A 228 -21.65 -9.55 -7.25
CA LEU A 228 -20.24 -9.67 -6.88
C LEU A 228 -19.40 -8.87 -7.89
N SER A 229 -18.63 -7.91 -7.41
CA SER A 229 -17.74 -7.09 -8.24
C SER A 229 -16.75 -7.95 -9.07
N PRO A 230 -16.53 -7.64 -10.36
CA PRO A 230 -15.92 -8.58 -11.33
C PRO A 230 -14.38 -8.68 -11.29
N MET A 231 -13.71 -8.31 -10.19
CA MET A 231 -12.25 -8.43 -10.09
C MET A 231 -11.76 -9.59 -9.21
N GLY A 232 -12.64 -10.20 -8.41
CA GLY A 232 -12.28 -11.35 -7.56
C GLY A 232 -12.23 -12.69 -8.31
N SER A 233 -13.15 -12.94 -9.23
CA SER A 233 -13.26 -14.25 -9.91
C SER A 233 -12.14 -14.48 -10.93
N ALA A 234 -11.77 -13.45 -11.70
CA ALA A 234 -10.70 -13.56 -12.70
C ALA A 234 -9.33 -13.82 -12.04
N HIS A 235 -9.05 -13.16 -10.92
CA HIS A 235 -7.81 -13.39 -10.17
C HIS A 235 -7.76 -14.78 -9.56
N THR A 236 -8.89 -15.27 -9.04
CA THR A 236 -9.00 -16.62 -8.47
C THR A 236 -8.78 -17.69 -9.54
N SER A 237 -9.38 -17.53 -10.72
CA SER A 237 -9.20 -18.47 -11.84
C SER A 237 -7.75 -18.51 -12.34
N VAL A 238 -7.06 -17.36 -12.44
CA VAL A 238 -5.65 -17.30 -12.85
C VAL A 238 -4.75 -17.98 -11.84
N VAL A 239 -4.99 -17.79 -10.54
CA VAL A 239 -4.22 -18.44 -9.47
C VAL A 239 -4.46 -19.95 -9.48
N CYS A 240 -5.72 -20.40 -9.60
CA CYS A 240 -6.04 -21.82 -9.70
C CYS A 240 -5.37 -22.47 -10.92
N TYR A 241 -5.37 -21.79 -12.08
CA TYR A 241 -4.75 -22.30 -13.29
C TYR A 241 -3.22 -22.40 -13.17
N LEU A 242 -2.56 -21.42 -12.53
CA LEU A 242 -1.13 -21.45 -12.24
C LEU A 242 -0.76 -22.60 -11.30
N VAL A 243 -1.53 -22.80 -10.23
CA VAL A 243 -1.30 -23.88 -9.26
C VAL A 243 -1.51 -25.24 -9.90
N MET A 244 -2.58 -25.42 -10.69
CA MET A 244 -2.81 -26.65 -11.43
C MET A 244 -1.72 -26.92 -12.46
N SER A 245 -1.26 -25.90 -13.18
CA SER A 245 -0.17 -26.04 -14.15
C SER A 245 1.13 -26.43 -13.44
N LEU A 246 1.50 -25.75 -12.35
CA LEU A 246 2.68 -26.12 -11.55
C LEU A 246 2.57 -27.54 -10.97
N GLY A 247 1.39 -27.96 -10.53
CA GLY A 247 1.13 -29.32 -10.08
C GLY A 247 1.28 -30.35 -11.19
N PHE A 248 0.81 -30.04 -12.40
CA PHE A 248 0.96 -30.90 -13.58
C PHE A 248 2.42 -30.99 -14.05
N TYR A 249 3.15 -29.87 -13.98
CA TYR A 249 4.61 -29.82 -14.25
C TYR A 249 5.44 -30.55 -13.19
N TRP A 250 4.95 -30.67 -11.96
CA TRP A 250 5.62 -31.41 -10.90
C TRP A 250 5.32 -32.92 -10.96
N ALA A 251 4.12 -33.28 -11.43
CA ALA A 251 3.67 -34.68 -11.54
C ALA A 251 4.10 -35.38 -12.83
N SER A 252 4.39 -34.62 -13.89
CA SER A 252 5.07 -35.15 -15.07
C SER A 252 6.58 -35.00 -14.85
N ASP A 253 7.36 -36.06 -15.03
CA ASP A 253 8.84 -36.04 -15.01
C ASP A 253 9.41 -35.25 -16.22
N PHE A 254 8.88 -34.05 -16.45
CA PHE A 254 9.05 -33.19 -17.60
C PHE A 254 10.18 -32.19 -17.37
N ILE A 255 11.30 -32.67 -16.84
CA ILE A 255 12.52 -31.90 -16.77
C ILE A 255 13.64 -32.76 -17.34
N TRP A 256 13.64 -32.93 -18.67
CA TRP A 256 14.81 -32.73 -19.53
C TRP A 256 14.57 -33.24 -20.97
N SER A 257 14.27 -32.31 -21.88
CA SER A 257 14.96 -32.27 -23.16
C SER A 257 14.98 -30.83 -23.69
N MET A 258 16.17 -30.37 -24.08
CA MET A 258 16.46 -29.04 -24.62
C MET A 258 15.83 -28.83 -26.00
N ARG A 259 14.49 -28.82 -26.08
CA ARG A 259 13.74 -28.43 -27.29
C ARG A 259 12.41 -27.70 -26.98
N GLN A 260 12.02 -27.61 -25.70
CA GLN A 260 10.74 -27.01 -25.26
C GLN A 260 10.81 -25.58 -24.70
N THR A 261 11.98 -24.94 -24.66
CA THR A 261 12.11 -23.54 -24.22
C THR A 261 11.23 -22.60 -25.07
N TRP A 262 11.05 -22.90 -26.36
CA TRP A 262 10.17 -22.13 -27.23
C TRP A 262 8.69 -22.25 -26.86
N VAL A 263 8.23 -23.42 -26.41
CA VAL A 263 6.84 -23.61 -25.95
C VAL A 263 6.58 -22.85 -24.65
N PHE A 264 7.55 -22.84 -23.74
CA PHE A 264 7.48 -22.01 -22.52
C PHE A 264 7.51 -20.51 -22.82
N LEU A 265 8.36 -20.06 -23.76
CA LEU A 265 8.43 -18.64 -24.15
C LEU A 265 7.18 -18.19 -24.92
N LEU A 266 6.63 -19.05 -25.78
CA LEU A 266 5.39 -18.77 -26.51
C LEU A 266 4.18 -18.74 -25.59
N THR A 267 4.09 -19.63 -24.60
CA THR A 267 3.03 -19.58 -23.58
C THR A 267 3.16 -18.35 -22.70
N LEU A 268 4.38 -17.98 -22.28
CA LEU A 268 4.61 -16.74 -21.53
C LEU A 268 4.20 -15.51 -22.36
N ALA A 269 4.57 -15.46 -23.64
CA ALA A 269 4.20 -14.38 -24.55
C ALA A 269 2.68 -14.32 -24.78
N ALA A 270 2.02 -15.46 -24.98
CA ALA A 270 0.58 -15.56 -25.18
C ALA A 270 -0.22 -15.04 -23.97
N VAL A 271 0.32 -15.15 -22.76
CA VAL A 271 -0.32 -14.60 -21.55
C VAL A 271 0.03 -13.11 -21.35
N TYR A 272 1.28 -12.72 -21.58
CA TYR A 272 1.75 -11.37 -21.23
C TYR A 272 1.43 -10.29 -22.28
N LEU A 273 1.44 -10.63 -23.58
CA LEU A 273 1.20 -9.66 -24.65
C LEU A 273 -0.25 -9.12 -24.64
N PRO A 274 -1.28 -9.97 -24.49
CA PRO A 274 -2.67 -9.50 -24.42
C PRO A 274 -2.94 -8.66 -23.17
N ALA A 275 -2.35 -9.00 -22.02
CA ALA A 275 -2.48 -8.22 -20.79
C ALA A 275 -1.90 -6.79 -20.95
N ARG A 276 -0.81 -6.63 -21.71
CA ARG A 276 -0.25 -5.31 -22.03
C ARG A 276 -1.08 -4.55 -23.08
N LEU A 277 -1.59 -5.24 -24.10
CA LEU A 277 -2.48 -4.64 -25.11
C LEU A 277 -3.81 -4.17 -24.51
N LEU A 278 -4.39 -4.94 -23.59
CA LEU A 278 -5.60 -4.56 -22.85
C LEU A 278 -5.36 -3.33 -21.95
N LYS A 279 -4.17 -3.20 -21.36
CA LYS A 279 -3.77 -2.01 -20.61
C LYS A 279 -3.57 -0.77 -21.51
N ALA A 280 -3.17 -0.96 -22.77
CA ALA A 280 -3.00 0.13 -23.74
C ALA A 280 -4.32 0.59 -24.39
N MET A 281 -5.33 -0.29 -24.48
CA MET A 281 -6.65 0.05 -25.05
C MET A 281 -7.70 0.48 -24.01
N GLY A 282 -7.33 0.52 -22.72
CA GLY A 282 -8.22 0.81 -21.60
C GLY A 282 -8.57 2.28 -21.40
N GLU A 283 -9.05 2.98 -22.45
CA GLU A 283 -9.72 4.28 -22.27
C GLU A 283 -11.14 4.40 -22.85
N LYS A 284 -11.66 3.48 -23.68
CA LYS A 284 -13.07 3.54 -24.11
C LYS A 284 -13.70 2.17 -24.38
N GLY A 285 -14.79 1.84 -23.69
CA GLY A 285 -15.74 0.77 -24.04
C GLY A 285 -15.48 -0.59 -23.37
N GLN A 286 -16.09 -0.81 -22.21
CA GLN A 286 -15.86 -1.93 -21.29
C GLN A 286 -16.69 -3.18 -21.66
N ALA A 287 -16.15 -4.36 -21.35
CA ALA A 287 -16.68 -5.73 -21.51
C ALA A 287 -16.57 -6.41 -22.90
N GLN A 288 -17.05 -5.80 -23.99
CA GLN A 288 -17.12 -6.51 -25.29
C GLN A 288 -15.75 -6.71 -25.98
N SER A 289 -14.79 -5.82 -25.70
CA SER A 289 -13.40 -5.88 -26.19
C SER A 289 -12.57 -6.98 -25.51
N VAL A 290 -12.86 -7.23 -24.24
CA VAL A 290 -12.17 -8.25 -23.42
C VAL A 290 -12.57 -9.66 -23.85
N LEU A 291 -13.87 -9.88 -24.09
CA LEU A 291 -14.38 -11.17 -24.57
C LEU A 291 -13.82 -11.55 -25.95
N ARG A 292 -13.67 -10.56 -26.85
CA ARG A 292 -13.04 -10.76 -28.17
C ARG A 292 -11.55 -11.08 -28.06
N GLY A 293 -10.85 -10.48 -27.10
CA GLY A 293 -9.45 -10.80 -26.80
C GLY A 293 -9.26 -12.23 -26.32
N TYR A 294 -10.12 -12.69 -25.42
CA TYR A 294 -10.09 -14.08 -24.94
C TYR A 294 -10.52 -15.10 -26.00
N ALA A 295 -11.49 -14.77 -26.85
CA ALA A 295 -11.87 -15.64 -27.98
C ALA A 295 -10.72 -15.81 -28.98
N LEU A 296 -10.03 -14.73 -29.34
CA LEU A 296 -8.87 -14.79 -30.23
C LEU A 296 -7.72 -15.60 -29.61
N TYR A 297 -7.50 -15.46 -28.30
CA TYR A 297 -6.52 -16.26 -27.56
C TYR A 297 -6.83 -17.75 -27.62
N ALA A 298 -8.09 -18.14 -27.38
CA ALA A 298 -8.50 -19.55 -27.46
C ALA A 298 -8.29 -20.14 -28.85
N VAL A 299 -8.56 -19.38 -29.91
CA VAL A 299 -8.32 -19.82 -31.31
C VAL A 299 -6.84 -20.04 -31.56
N ILE A 300 -5.97 -19.10 -31.16
CA ILE A 300 -4.52 -19.21 -31.38
C ILE A 300 -3.96 -20.44 -30.65
N VAL A 301 -4.34 -20.65 -29.39
CA VAL A 301 -3.87 -21.80 -28.61
C VAL A 301 -4.34 -23.11 -29.24
N THR A 302 -5.58 -23.17 -29.73
CA THR A 302 -6.13 -24.36 -30.40
C THR A 302 -5.40 -24.64 -31.72
N CYS A 303 -5.12 -23.61 -32.53
CA CYS A 303 -4.36 -23.77 -33.77
C CYS A 303 -2.92 -24.26 -33.52
N VAL A 304 -2.26 -23.77 -32.47
CA VAL A 304 -0.92 -24.22 -32.09
C VAL A 304 -0.95 -25.67 -31.61
N ALA A 305 -1.96 -26.06 -30.83
CA ALA A 305 -2.13 -27.44 -30.39
C ALA A 305 -2.39 -28.39 -31.56
N LEU A 306 -3.24 -27.98 -32.53
CA LEU A 306 -3.51 -28.76 -33.73
C LEU A 306 -2.27 -28.89 -34.63
N ALA A 307 -1.52 -27.81 -34.83
CA ALA A 307 -0.27 -27.86 -35.59
C ALA A 307 0.75 -28.80 -34.92
N HIS A 308 0.84 -28.79 -33.60
CA HIS A 308 1.70 -29.71 -32.86
C HIS A 308 1.25 -31.18 -33.02
N GLN A 309 -0.07 -31.45 -33.02
CA GLN A 309 -0.58 -32.80 -33.27
C GLN A 309 -0.30 -33.27 -34.71
N MET A 310 -0.41 -32.39 -35.71
CA MET A 310 -0.10 -32.77 -37.10
C MET A 310 1.39 -33.09 -37.29
N ILE A 311 2.28 -32.34 -36.63
CA ILE A 311 3.73 -32.61 -36.68
C ILE A 311 4.07 -33.95 -36.02
N GLN A 312 3.38 -34.31 -34.93
CA GLN A 312 3.57 -35.61 -34.28
C GLN A 312 3.05 -36.78 -35.13
N ALA A 313 1.93 -36.59 -35.85
CA ALA A 313 1.36 -37.60 -36.72
C ALA A 313 2.25 -37.91 -37.95
N GLU A 314 2.92 -36.90 -38.51
CA GLU A 314 3.90 -37.10 -39.61
C GLU A 314 5.15 -37.89 -39.15
N GLU A 315 5.57 -37.76 -37.89
CA GLU A 315 6.71 -38.53 -37.35
C GLU A 315 6.36 -40.01 -37.10
N GLU A 316 5.10 -40.32 -36.74
CA GLU A 316 4.65 -41.72 -36.61
C GLU A 316 4.56 -42.43 -37.97
N ASP A 317 4.06 -41.78 -39.03
CA ASP A 317 3.96 -42.37 -40.38
C ASP A 317 5.35 -42.64 -41.02
N TYR A 318 6.36 -41.82 -40.68
CA TYR A 318 7.75 -42.03 -41.11
C TYR A 318 8.42 -43.22 -40.37
N SER A 319 7.98 -43.52 -39.15
CA SER A 319 8.49 -44.65 -38.36
C SER A 319 7.87 -45.99 -38.77
N VAL A 320 6.62 -46.01 -39.25
CA VAL A 320 5.96 -47.23 -39.75
C VAL A 320 6.45 -47.63 -41.15
N SER A 321 6.80 -46.66 -42.01
CA SER A 321 7.33 -46.93 -43.35
C SER A 321 8.79 -47.40 -43.39
N SER A 322 9.56 -47.20 -42.31
CA SER A 322 10.96 -47.65 -42.19
C SER A 322 11.13 -49.02 -41.51
N GLY A 323 10.04 -49.62 -41.01
CA GLY A 323 10.04 -50.92 -40.31
C GLY A 323 9.72 -52.17 -41.16
N SER A 324 9.48 -52.03 -42.47
CA SER A 324 9.06 -53.15 -43.33
C SER A 324 10.00 -53.41 -44.51
N SER A 325 11.28 -53.70 -44.24
CA SER A 325 12.18 -54.28 -45.25
C SER A 325 13.44 -54.88 -44.60
N TRP A 326 13.42 -56.22 -44.46
CA TRP A 326 14.55 -57.15 -44.36
C TRP A 326 15.01 -57.63 -42.97
N GLY A 327 14.21 -58.52 -42.38
CA GLY A 327 14.68 -59.84 -41.93
C GLY A 327 13.69 -60.88 -42.43
N GLY A 328 14.01 -62.07 -42.93
CA GLY A 328 15.25 -62.80 -43.11
C GLY A 328 14.87 -64.17 -43.73
N SER A 329 15.85 -64.96 -44.12
CA SER A 329 15.71 -66.41 -44.30
C SER A 329 17.08 -67.00 -44.01
N ALA A 330 17.37 -67.49 -42.79
CA ALA A 330 16.94 -68.76 -42.19
C ALA A 330 17.51 -70.01 -42.89
N GLY A 331 18.54 -70.61 -42.26
CA GLY A 331 18.55 -72.04 -41.94
C GLY A 331 19.02 -73.06 -42.99
N HIS A 332 20.12 -73.74 -42.65
CA HIS A 332 20.44 -75.15 -42.93
C HIS A 332 20.20 -75.74 -44.33
N LYS A 333 21.28 -75.93 -45.09
CA LYS A 333 22.02 -77.20 -45.15
C LYS A 333 23.42 -77.01 -45.72
#